data_AF-A0A6P2A4G3-F1
#
_entry.id   AF-A0A6P2A4G3-F1
#
_cell.length_a   1.000
_cell.length_b   1.000
_cell.length_c   1.000
_cell.angle_alpha   90.00
_cell.angle_beta   90.00
_cell.angle_gamma   90.00
#
_symmetry.space_group_name_H-M   'P 1'
#
loop_
_entity.id
_entity.type
_entity.pdbx_description
1 polymer ?
#
loop_
_entity_poly.entity_id
_entity_poly.type
_entity_poly.pdbx_seq_one_letter_code
_entity_poly.pdbx_strand_id
1 'polypeptide(L)'
;MNIRTQAAVFTSVLALTFAFPALAQGSWADRLKGSVPTLPTEPTETETDRTTVPLGAEHETLVAGLKEALAKGTEQAIEAAGTAGGFADNEKIRIPMPGPLDTASSMLRGVGLGRQVDEFERSMNRAAEKAAPQAKEIVLDAIRDMSIEDARGILVGPADGATRFLRRRAGEPIADAFRPIVSDSMQETGVTRAYTELTDQVGTRVPGVAALDDLDLNEYVTREALDGVFTLLAEEERRIRENPAARTTDLLREVFGN
;
A
#
# COMPACT_ATOMS: atom_id res chain seq x y z
N MET A 1 -20.50 31.06 -53.79
CA MET A 1 -19.32 31.75 -53.21
C MET A 1 -18.40 30.64 -52.71
N ASN A 2 -17.48 30.05 -53.50
CA ASN A 2 -16.43 30.62 -54.37
C ASN A 2 -15.51 31.56 -53.56
N ILE A 3 -14.16 31.41 -53.48
CA ILE A 3 -13.16 30.69 -54.32
C ILE A 3 -11.91 30.26 -53.47
N ARG A 4 -10.99 29.48 -54.09
CA ARG A 4 -9.66 28.99 -53.61
C ARG A 4 -8.56 30.11 -53.54
N THR A 5 -7.29 29.69 -53.54
CA THR A 5 -6.00 30.39 -53.88
C THR A 5 -5.22 30.92 -52.65
N GLN A 6 -3.99 30.53 -52.26
CA GLN A 6 -2.67 30.22 -52.91
C GLN A 6 -1.76 31.43 -53.23
N ALA A 7 -0.68 31.60 -52.45
CA ALA A 7 0.64 32.21 -52.74
C ALA A 7 1.49 32.12 -51.43
N ALA A 8 2.73 31.59 -51.33
CA ALA A 8 3.99 31.79 -52.07
C ALA A 8 4.53 33.24 -51.88
N VAL A 9 5.77 33.52 -51.43
CA VAL A 9 7.10 33.09 -51.90
C VAL A 9 8.20 33.41 -50.84
N PHE A 10 9.30 32.62 -50.80
CA PHE A 10 10.72 32.86 -50.37
C PHE A 10 11.06 34.09 -49.47
N THR A 11 11.97 34.05 -48.50
CA THR A 11 13.31 33.39 -48.41
C THR A 11 13.63 33.15 -46.90
N SER A 12 14.79 32.74 -46.36
CA SER A 12 16.18 32.60 -46.85
C SER A 12 16.97 31.50 -46.11
N VAL A 13 18.27 31.35 -46.43
CA VAL A 13 19.19 30.31 -45.91
C VAL A 13 20.03 30.79 -44.71
N LEU A 14 20.24 29.91 -43.72
CA LEU A 14 21.56 29.77 -43.06
C LEU A 14 21.76 28.33 -42.55
N ALA A 15 22.57 27.54 -43.27
CA ALA A 15 23.04 26.24 -42.81
C ALA A 15 24.41 26.40 -42.14
N LEU A 16 24.58 25.87 -40.92
CA LEU A 16 25.85 25.86 -40.21
C LEU A 16 26.30 24.42 -39.94
N THR A 17 26.96 23.81 -40.93
CA THR A 17 27.58 22.50 -40.80
C THR A 17 28.92 22.61 -40.11
N PHE A 18 29.02 22.21 -38.84
CA PHE A 18 30.32 21.96 -38.20
C PHE A 18 30.74 20.52 -38.43
N ALA A 19 31.74 20.33 -39.29
CA ALA A 19 32.44 19.06 -39.43
C ALA A 19 33.36 18.85 -38.22
N PHE A 20 33.22 17.72 -37.52
CA PHE A 20 34.20 17.29 -36.53
C PHE A 20 35.41 16.67 -37.24
N PRO A 21 36.65 17.16 -36.99
CA PRO A 21 37.84 16.54 -37.55
C PRO A 21 38.14 15.22 -36.83
N ALA A 22 38.39 14.16 -37.61
CA ALA A 22 38.88 12.90 -37.07
C ALA A 22 40.34 13.08 -36.60
N LEU A 23 40.58 13.03 -35.29
CA LEU A 23 41.94 12.93 -34.75
C LEU A 23 42.42 11.48 -34.83
N ALA A 24 43.52 11.29 -35.56
CA ALA A 24 44.14 10.00 -35.79
C ALA A 24 44.69 9.37 -34.51
N GLN A 25 44.75 8.04 -34.49
CA GLN A 25 45.32 7.27 -33.39
C GLN A 25 46.83 7.49 -33.28
N GLY A 26 47.29 8.03 -32.14
CA GLY A 26 48.68 7.95 -31.73
C GLY A 26 48.87 6.76 -30.78
N SER A 27 49.68 5.77 -31.18
CA SER A 27 49.91 4.59 -30.33
C SER A 27 50.67 4.98 -29.05
N TRP A 28 50.21 4.47 -27.90
CA TRP A 28 50.90 4.64 -26.62
C TRP A 28 52.21 3.83 -26.57
N ALA A 29 52.37 2.83 -27.44
CA ALA A 29 53.52 1.95 -27.51
C ALA A 29 54.81 2.62 -28.03
N ASP A 30 54.73 3.77 -28.71
CA ASP A 30 55.90 4.53 -29.14
C ASP A 30 56.46 5.50 -28.09
N ARG A 31 55.76 5.71 -26.97
CA ARG A 31 56.20 6.63 -25.89
C ARG A 31 56.92 5.95 -24.71
N LEU A 32 57.10 4.62 -24.74
CA LEU A 32 57.70 3.85 -23.64
C LEU A 32 59.05 3.17 -23.97
N LYS A 33 59.69 3.51 -25.10
CA LYS A 33 61.00 2.93 -25.50
C LYS A 33 62.23 3.66 -24.94
N GLY A 34 62.06 4.58 -23.99
CA GLY A 34 63.15 5.36 -23.39
C GLY A 34 63.16 5.28 -21.86
N SER A 35 64.27 4.80 -21.31
CA SER A 35 64.73 4.94 -19.91
C SER A 35 63.81 4.46 -18.77
N VAL A 36 64.07 3.25 -18.26
CA VAL A 36 63.96 2.91 -16.82
C VAL A 36 65.14 1.97 -16.45
N PRO A 37 65.87 2.19 -15.33
CA PRO A 37 66.97 1.33 -14.90
C PRO A 37 66.49 0.10 -14.08
N THR A 38 67.37 -0.89 -13.96
CA THR A 38 67.09 -2.21 -13.37
C THR A 38 67.09 -2.23 -11.82
N LEU A 39 66.39 -3.24 -11.26
CA LEU A 39 66.38 -3.75 -9.86
C LEU A 39 65.31 -3.16 -8.91
N PRO A 40 64.76 -3.92 -7.93
CA PRO A 40 64.82 -5.38 -7.70
C PRO A 40 63.42 -6.07 -7.62
N THR A 41 63.42 -7.34 -7.21
CA THR A 41 62.35 -8.36 -7.23
C THR A 41 61.08 -8.06 -6.40
N GLU A 42 59.98 -8.74 -6.76
CA GLU A 42 58.63 -8.74 -6.15
C GLU A 42 58.58 -8.90 -4.62
N PRO A 43 57.46 -8.48 -4.01
CA PRO A 43 56.49 -9.50 -3.61
C PRO A 43 55.09 -9.33 -4.23
N THR A 44 54.51 -10.49 -4.58
CA THR A 44 53.13 -10.79 -4.97
C THR A 44 52.06 -9.78 -4.56
N GLU A 45 51.32 -9.25 -5.55
CA GLU A 45 50.00 -8.65 -5.32
C GLU A 45 48.98 -9.75 -5.01
N THR A 46 48.44 -9.75 -3.79
CA THR A 46 47.35 -10.66 -3.41
C THR A 46 46.01 -10.11 -3.92
N GLU A 47 45.67 -10.39 -5.17
CA GLU A 47 44.34 -10.07 -5.75
C GLU A 47 43.26 -11.04 -5.22
N THR A 48 42.90 -10.93 -3.94
CA THR A 48 41.75 -11.67 -3.37
C THR A 48 41.04 -10.90 -2.26
N ASP A 49 39.98 -10.16 -2.62
CA ASP A 49 38.61 -10.39 -2.09
C ASP A 49 37.62 -9.49 -2.85
N ARG A 50 37.34 -9.83 -4.12
CA ARG A 50 36.01 -9.55 -4.65
C ARG A 50 35.12 -10.63 -4.06
N THR A 51 34.43 -10.31 -2.96
CA THR A 51 33.48 -11.23 -2.33
C THR A 51 32.42 -11.61 -3.36
N THR A 52 32.57 -12.78 -3.96
CA THR A 52 31.59 -13.36 -4.88
C THR A 52 30.41 -13.82 -4.03
N VAL A 53 29.50 -12.89 -3.75
CA VAL A 53 28.17 -13.21 -3.25
C VAL A 53 27.57 -14.20 -4.26
N PRO A 54 27.22 -15.43 -3.85
CA PRO A 54 26.65 -16.40 -4.78
C PRO A 54 25.26 -15.92 -5.19
N LEU A 55 24.88 -16.13 -6.45
CA LEU A 55 23.64 -15.63 -7.07
C LEU A 55 22.32 -16.03 -6.36
N GLY A 56 22.36 -16.85 -5.31
CA GLY A 56 21.23 -17.10 -4.41
C GLY A 56 21.12 -16.13 -3.21
N ALA A 57 22.24 -15.71 -2.62
CA ALA A 57 22.25 -14.92 -1.38
C ALA A 57 21.71 -13.49 -1.57
N GLU A 58 21.89 -12.94 -2.78
CA GLU A 58 21.29 -11.67 -3.22
C GLU A 58 19.75 -11.76 -3.34
N HIS A 59 19.22 -12.88 -3.81
CA HIS A 59 17.77 -13.12 -3.88
C HIS A 59 17.16 -13.27 -2.48
N GLU A 60 17.82 -14.01 -1.59
CA GLU A 60 17.43 -14.10 -0.17
C GLU A 60 17.43 -12.73 0.51
N THR A 61 18.44 -11.89 0.21
CA THR A 61 18.53 -10.51 0.73
C THR A 61 17.38 -9.62 0.25
N LEU A 62 16.99 -9.70 -1.03
CA LEU A 62 15.83 -8.96 -1.55
C LEU A 62 14.51 -9.41 -0.90
N VAL A 63 14.32 -10.72 -0.72
CA VAL A 63 13.12 -11.26 -0.06
C VAL A 63 13.07 -10.83 1.41
N ALA A 64 14.20 -10.88 2.12
CA ALA A 64 14.30 -10.39 3.49
C ALA A 64 13.95 -8.89 3.60
N GLY A 65 14.51 -8.05 2.73
CA GLY A 65 14.21 -6.61 2.70
C GLY A 65 12.76 -6.29 2.37
N LEU A 66 12.12 -7.04 1.46
CA LEU A 66 10.68 -6.92 1.20
C LEU A 66 9.87 -7.30 2.44
N LYS A 67 10.18 -8.42 3.09
CA LYS A 67 9.48 -8.88 4.30
C LYS A 67 9.62 -7.88 5.44
N GLU A 68 10.81 -7.32 5.66
CA GLU A 68 11.03 -6.29 6.68
C GLU A 68 10.22 -5.02 6.40
N ALA A 69 10.24 -4.51 5.16
CA ALA A 69 9.48 -3.35 4.77
C ALA A 69 7.96 -3.56 4.93
N LEU A 70 7.44 -4.72 4.50
CA LEU A 70 6.03 -5.08 4.66
C LEU A 70 5.64 -5.28 6.13
N ALA A 71 6.51 -5.86 6.96
CA ALA A 71 6.28 -6.02 8.39
C ALA A 71 6.16 -4.65 9.06
N LYS A 72 7.10 -3.74 8.79
CA LYS A 72 7.08 -2.37 9.33
C LYS A 72 5.86 -1.58 8.87
N GLY A 73 5.49 -1.66 7.59
CA GLY A 73 4.26 -1.04 7.08
C GLY A 73 3.02 -1.63 7.74
N THR A 74 2.98 -2.95 7.94
CA THR A 74 1.89 -3.64 8.65
C THR A 74 1.71 -3.11 10.07
N GLU A 75 2.80 -2.93 10.82
CA GLU A 75 2.74 -2.34 12.16
C GLU A 75 2.16 -0.92 12.11
N GLN A 76 2.60 -0.08 11.17
CA GLN A 76 2.13 1.30 11.03
C GLN A 76 0.65 1.39 10.64
N ALA A 77 0.19 0.58 9.69
CA ALA A 77 -1.23 0.53 9.30
C ALA A 77 -2.13 0.07 10.45
N ILE A 78 -1.73 -0.98 11.18
CA ILE A 78 -2.56 -1.57 12.23
C ILE A 78 -2.54 -0.72 13.51
N GLU A 79 -1.41 -0.09 13.83
CA GLU A 79 -1.36 0.92 14.90
C GLU A 79 -2.28 2.10 14.57
N ALA A 80 -2.21 2.66 13.35
CA ALA A 80 -3.10 3.73 12.93
C ALA A 80 -4.59 3.32 13.01
N ALA A 81 -4.96 2.13 12.52
CA ALA A 81 -6.31 1.58 12.59
C ALA A 81 -6.80 1.38 14.03
N GLY A 82 -5.92 0.96 14.95
CA GLY A 82 -6.26 0.62 16.33
C GLY A 82 -6.27 1.78 17.32
N THR A 83 -5.90 2.99 16.89
CA THR A 83 -5.98 4.19 17.74
C THR A 83 -7.41 4.72 17.83
N ALA A 84 -7.73 5.42 18.93
CA ALA A 84 -9.04 6.08 19.06
C ALA A 84 -9.20 7.17 17.98
N GLY A 85 -10.26 7.09 17.19
CA GLY A 85 -10.46 7.92 15.99
C GLY A 85 -9.78 7.37 14.73
N GLY A 86 -9.02 6.28 14.82
CA GLY A 86 -8.32 5.64 13.71
C GLY A 86 -9.24 5.23 12.55
N PHE A 87 -10.47 4.84 12.88
CA PHE A 87 -11.56 4.68 11.90
C PHE A 87 -12.44 5.92 11.85
N ALA A 88 -12.92 6.43 12.99
CA ALA A 88 -13.97 7.46 13.02
C ALA A 88 -13.58 8.77 12.31
N ASP A 89 -12.32 9.18 12.40
CA ASP A 89 -11.80 10.43 11.83
C ASP A 89 -11.11 10.22 10.47
N ASN A 90 -11.05 8.98 9.96
CA ASN A 90 -10.37 8.63 8.72
C ASN A 90 -11.37 8.29 7.60
N GLU A 91 -11.69 9.28 6.76
CA GLU A 91 -12.69 9.18 5.68
C GLU A 91 -12.52 7.99 4.71
N LYS A 92 -11.32 7.40 4.62
CA LYS A 92 -11.04 6.25 3.73
C LYS A 92 -11.48 4.92 4.30
N ILE A 93 -11.60 4.81 5.62
CA ILE A 93 -11.92 3.54 6.31
C ILE A 93 -13.06 3.68 7.32
N ARG A 94 -13.53 4.92 7.60
CA ARG A 94 -14.67 5.18 8.47
C ARG A 94 -15.87 4.34 8.05
N ILE A 95 -16.38 3.56 8.98
CA ILE A 95 -17.54 2.69 8.80
C ILE A 95 -18.80 3.58 8.80
N PRO A 96 -19.52 3.69 7.68
CA PRO A 96 -20.76 4.46 7.61
C PRO A 96 -21.93 3.66 8.19
N MET A 97 -23.11 4.26 8.18
CA MET A 97 -24.35 3.50 8.38
C MET A 97 -24.62 2.54 7.20
N PRO A 98 -24.96 1.27 7.44
CA PRO A 98 -25.26 0.32 6.38
C PRO A 98 -26.65 0.53 5.76
N GLY A 99 -26.70 0.70 4.44
CA GLY A 99 -27.91 0.56 3.62
C GLY A 99 -29.13 1.33 4.15
N PRO A 100 -30.24 0.67 4.55
CA PRO A 100 -31.42 1.35 5.07
C PRO A 100 -31.17 2.23 6.31
N LEU A 101 -30.17 1.89 7.15
CA LEU A 101 -29.81 2.71 8.31
C LEU A 101 -29.23 4.06 7.90
N ASP A 102 -28.56 4.19 6.76
CA ASP A 102 -28.03 5.48 6.28
C ASP A 102 -29.15 6.44 5.87
N THR A 103 -30.15 5.91 5.14
CA THR A 103 -31.33 6.68 4.77
C THR A 103 -32.12 7.11 6.01
N ALA A 104 -32.28 6.21 6.99
CA ALA A 104 -32.89 6.54 8.28
C ALA A 104 -32.08 7.58 9.06
N SER A 105 -30.74 7.44 9.10
CA SER A 105 -29.77 8.39 9.68
C SER A 105 -30.03 9.81 9.21
N SER A 106 -30.16 10.01 7.89
CA SER A 106 -30.40 11.32 7.29
C SER A 106 -31.73 11.94 7.72
N MET A 107 -32.80 11.14 7.81
CA MET A 107 -34.11 11.61 8.29
C MET A 107 -34.08 11.97 9.79
N LEU A 108 -33.46 11.13 10.62
CA LEU A 108 -33.31 11.34 12.06
C LEU A 108 -32.49 12.61 12.36
N ARG A 109 -31.39 12.83 11.64
CA ARG A 109 -30.60 14.07 11.68
C ARG A 109 -31.48 15.30 11.42
N GLY A 110 -32.33 15.24 10.40
CA GLY A 110 -33.27 16.32 10.04
C GLY A 110 -34.34 16.65 11.10
N VAL A 111 -34.72 15.71 11.96
CA VAL A 111 -35.68 15.92 13.06
C VAL A 111 -35.02 16.15 14.44
N GLY A 112 -33.72 16.44 14.46
CA GLY A 112 -32.97 16.80 15.67
C GLY A 112 -32.38 15.63 16.47
N LEU A 113 -32.41 14.41 15.91
CA LEU A 113 -31.91 13.18 16.53
C LEU A 113 -30.50 12.80 16.04
N GLY A 114 -29.79 13.75 15.42
CA GLY A 114 -28.45 13.52 14.87
C GLY A 114 -27.41 13.05 15.88
N ARG A 115 -27.51 13.45 17.15
CA ARG A 115 -26.56 13.00 18.19
C ARG A 115 -26.65 11.49 18.46
N GLN A 116 -27.85 10.92 18.42
CA GLN A 116 -28.07 9.49 18.59
C GLN A 116 -27.50 8.72 17.40
N VAL A 117 -27.73 9.23 16.19
CA VAL A 117 -27.13 8.70 14.95
C VAL A 117 -25.60 8.74 15.04
N ASP A 118 -25.02 9.87 15.41
CA ASP A 118 -23.56 10.00 15.56
C ASP A 118 -22.99 9.06 16.62
N GLU A 119 -23.68 8.85 17.75
CA GLU A 119 -23.17 7.97 18.81
C GLU A 119 -23.22 6.50 18.40
N PHE A 120 -24.24 6.10 17.63
CA PHE A 120 -24.29 4.78 17.04
C PHE A 120 -23.25 4.60 15.92
N GLU A 121 -23.05 5.59 15.05
CA GLU A 121 -21.98 5.59 14.02
C GLU A 121 -20.59 5.49 14.66
N ARG A 122 -20.32 6.28 15.72
CA ARG A 122 -19.09 6.16 16.54
C ARG A 122 -18.95 4.76 17.16
N SER A 123 -20.05 4.11 17.55
CA SER A 123 -19.97 2.79 18.19
C SER A 123 -19.41 1.72 17.25
N MET A 124 -19.86 1.72 15.98
CA MET A 124 -19.35 0.83 14.94
C MET A 124 -17.86 1.09 14.65
N ASN A 125 -17.47 2.36 14.52
CA ASN A 125 -16.08 2.73 14.30
C ASN A 125 -15.18 2.36 15.50
N ARG A 126 -15.62 2.58 16.75
CA ARG A 126 -14.89 2.14 17.95
C ARG A 126 -14.78 0.62 18.07
N ALA A 127 -15.77 -0.13 17.59
CA ALA A 127 -15.71 -1.59 17.54
C ALA A 127 -14.61 -2.06 16.56
N ALA A 128 -14.49 -1.40 15.39
CA ALA A 128 -13.40 -1.64 14.45
C ALA A 128 -12.03 -1.22 14.98
N GLU A 129 -11.92 -0.06 15.65
CA GLU A 129 -10.68 0.39 16.32
C GLU A 129 -10.22 -0.62 17.38
N LYS A 130 -11.14 -1.17 18.20
CA LYS A 130 -10.83 -2.23 19.17
C LYS A 130 -10.41 -3.55 18.50
N ALA A 131 -10.99 -3.88 17.36
CA ALA A 131 -10.72 -5.13 16.64
C ALA A 131 -9.40 -5.10 15.87
N ALA A 132 -9.07 -3.97 15.22
CA ALA A 132 -7.94 -3.82 14.32
C ALA A 132 -6.58 -4.37 14.84
N PRO A 133 -6.19 -4.16 16.11
CA PRO A 133 -4.95 -4.73 16.67
C PRO A 133 -4.83 -6.25 16.55
N GLN A 134 -5.94 -7.00 16.51
CA GLN A 134 -5.92 -8.47 16.35
C GLN A 134 -5.34 -8.92 15.00
N ALA A 135 -5.34 -8.04 13.98
CA ALA A 135 -4.75 -8.35 12.70
C ALA A 135 -3.21 -8.46 12.74
N LYS A 136 -2.53 -7.87 13.75
CA LYS A 136 -1.08 -7.67 13.72
C LYS A 136 -0.29 -8.95 13.52
N GLU A 137 -0.36 -9.90 14.46
CA GLU A 137 0.43 -11.12 14.36
C GLU A 137 -0.03 -12.00 13.19
N ILE A 138 -1.31 -11.97 12.83
CA ILE A 138 -1.85 -12.75 11.69
C ILE A 138 -1.22 -12.27 10.36
N VAL A 139 -1.09 -10.95 10.16
CA VAL A 139 -0.44 -10.39 8.97
C VAL A 139 1.07 -10.58 9.03
N LEU A 140 1.71 -10.43 10.20
CA LEU A 140 3.14 -10.68 10.37
C LEU A 140 3.50 -12.16 10.10
N ASP A 141 2.68 -13.12 10.55
CA ASP A 141 2.85 -14.54 10.24
C ASP A 141 2.68 -14.82 8.75
N ALA A 142 1.70 -14.21 8.09
CA ALA A 142 1.56 -14.30 6.64
C ALA A 142 2.79 -13.74 5.87
N ILE A 143 3.47 -12.72 6.41
CA ILE A 143 4.73 -12.17 5.86
C ILE A 143 5.91 -13.11 6.16
N ARG A 144 6.00 -13.67 7.37
CA ARG A 144 7.01 -14.67 7.76
C ARG A 144 6.93 -15.90 6.82
N ASP A 145 5.73 -16.42 6.60
CA ASP A 145 5.41 -17.58 5.76
C ASP A 145 5.58 -17.37 4.24
N MET A 146 5.65 -16.13 3.76
CA MET A 146 5.69 -15.82 2.32
C MET A 146 6.87 -16.51 1.61
N SER A 147 6.60 -17.21 0.51
CA SER A 147 7.64 -17.91 -0.27
C SER A 147 8.53 -16.95 -1.07
N ILE A 148 9.65 -17.44 -1.57
CA ILE A 148 10.55 -16.67 -2.47
C ILE A 148 9.80 -16.35 -3.78
N GLU A 149 8.99 -17.29 -4.25
CA GLU A 149 8.15 -17.18 -5.45
C GLU A 149 7.06 -16.11 -5.27
N ASP A 150 6.36 -16.09 -4.14
CA ASP A 150 5.38 -15.05 -3.79
C ASP A 150 6.04 -13.67 -3.70
N ALA A 151 7.17 -13.57 -2.99
CA ALA A 151 7.91 -12.33 -2.84
C ALA A 151 8.38 -11.79 -4.21
N ARG A 152 8.90 -12.66 -5.08
CA ARG A 152 9.25 -12.29 -6.46
C ARG A 152 8.02 -11.82 -7.24
N GLY A 153 6.89 -12.53 -7.13
CA GLY A 153 5.63 -12.18 -7.76
C GLY A 153 5.06 -10.84 -7.29
N ILE A 154 5.26 -10.48 -6.02
CA ILE A 154 4.89 -9.18 -5.45
C ILE A 154 5.77 -8.06 -6.03
N LEU A 155 7.08 -8.28 -6.13
CA LEU A 155 8.03 -7.30 -6.67
C LEU A 155 7.72 -6.98 -8.13
N VAL A 156 7.63 -7.99 -9.01
CA VAL A 156 7.40 -7.80 -10.47
C VAL A 156 5.93 -7.59 -10.83
N GLY A 157 5.03 -7.79 -9.87
CA GLY A 157 3.58 -7.71 -10.05
C GLY A 157 2.99 -6.30 -9.96
N PRO A 158 1.64 -6.19 -9.90
CA PRO A 158 0.95 -4.90 -9.81
C PRO A 158 1.27 -4.17 -8.50
N ALA A 159 0.96 -2.87 -8.47
CA ALA A 159 1.31 -1.96 -7.36
C ALA A 159 0.68 -2.32 -6.00
N ASP A 160 -0.30 -3.21 -5.97
CA ASP A 160 -1.02 -3.73 -4.81
C ASP A 160 -0.77 -5.23 -4.57
N GLY A 161 0.31 -5.78 -5.14
CA GLY A 161 0.63 -7.20 -5.12
C GLY A 161 0.76 -7.79 -3.71
N ALA A 162 1.40 -7.06 -2.78
CA ALA A 162 1.57 -7.51 -1.40
C ALA A 162 0.23 -7.51 -0.66
N THR A 163 -0.54 -6.43 -0.80
CA THR A 163 -1.88 -6.29 -0.21
C THR A 163 -2.81 -7.40 -0.68
N ARG A 164 -2.79 -7.74 -1.98
CA ARG A 164 -3.56 -8.87 -2.52
C ARG A 164 -3.11 -10.21 -1.97
N PHE A 165 -1.80 -10.43 -1.79
CA PHE A 165 -1.28 -11.64 -1.16
C PHE A 165 -1.75 -11.76 0.29
N LEU A 166 -1.58 -10.71 1.09
CA LEU A 166 -1.98 -10.67 2.50
C LEU A 166 -3.49 -10.85 2.66
N ARG A 167 -4.32 -10.21 1.82
CA ARG A 167 -5.78 -10.40 1.82
C ARG A 167 -6.18 -11.85 1.54
N ARG A 168 -5.49 -12.56 0.63
CA ARG A 168 -5.74 -13.99 0.39
C ARG A 168 -5.26 -14.90 1.53
N ARG A 169 -4.11 -14.59 2.15
CA ARG A 169 -3.46 -15.45 3.16
C ARG A 169 -4.01 -15.27 4.57
N ALA A 170 -4.41 -14.05 4.92
CA ALA A 170 -4.79 -13.62 6.27
C ALA A 170 -6.23 -13.07 6.38
N GLY A 171 -6.94 -12.81 5.26
CA GLY A 171 -8.25 -12.15 5.27
C GLY A 171 -9.31 -12.80 6.17
N GLU A 172 -9.60 -14.10 5.96
CA GLU A 172 -10.58 -14.79 6.81
C GLU A 172 -10.08 -15.00 8.25
N PRO A 173 -8.82 -15.40 8.52
CA PRO A 173 -8.28 -15.44 9.89
C PRO A 173 -8.38 -14.11 10.66
N ILE A 174 -8.21 -12.96 9.98
CA ILE A 174 -8.44 -11.64 10.60
C ILE A 174 -9.94 -11.44 10.89
N ALA A 175 -10.83 -11.78 9.96
CA ALA A 175 -12.28 -11.71 10.18
C ALA A 175 -12.70 -12.57 11.38
N ASP A 176 -12.22 -13.81 11.46
CA ASP A 176 -12.44 -14.73 12.59
C ASP A 176 -12.02 -14.11 13.93
N ALA A 177 -10.87 -13.44 13.96
CA ALA A 177 -10.37 -12.74 15.15
C ALA A 177 -11.14 -11.45 15.47
N PHE A 178 -11.70 -10.78 14.48
CA PHE A 178 -12.47 -9.53 14.64
C PHE A 178 -13.88 -9.77 15.18
N ARG A 179 -14.60 -10.79 14.67
CA ARG A 179 -16.01 -11.08 15.04
C ARG A 179 -16.29 -11.04 16.55
N PRO A 180 -15.52 -11.72 17.45
CA PRO A 180 -15.79 -11.65 18.88
C PRO A 180 -15.57 -10.25 19.46
N ILE A 181 -14.52 -9.54 19.06
CA ILE A 181 -14.21 -8.19 19.56
C ILE A 181 -15.25 -7.17 19.11
N VAL A 182 -15.69 -7.26 17.85
CA VAL A 182 -16.78 -6.44 17.31
C VAL A 182 -18.07 -6.73 18.07
N SER A 183 -18.44 -8.01 18.22
CA SER A 183 -19.67 -8.42 18.91
C SER A 183 -19.69 -7.96 20.37
N ASP A 184 -18.60 -8.12 21.11
CA ASP A 184 -18.49 -7.65 22.51
C ASP A 184 -18.61 -6.12 22.59
N SER A 185 -17.94 -5.39 21.69
CA SER A 185 -18.02 -3.92 21.66
C SER A 185 -19.41 -3.40 21.24
N MET A 186 -20.13 -4.11 20.37
CA MET A 186 -21.48 -3.73 19.94
C MET A 186 -22.55 -4.08 20.99
N GLN A 187 -22.28 -5.05 21.87
CA GLN A 187 -23.15 -5.39 23.01
C GLN A 187 -23.02 -4.45 24.21
N GLU A 188 -22.01 -3.56 24.24
CA GLU A 188 -21.84 -2.58 25.33
C GLU A 188 -23.12 -1.76 25.56
N THR A 189 -23.52 -1.57 26.83
CA THR A 189 -24.82 -0.98 27.21
C THR A 189 -25.09 0.41 26.63
N GLY A 190 -24.04 1.15 26.22
CA GLY A 190 -24.19 2.41 25.49
C GLY A 190 -24.66 2.20 24.05
N VAL A 191 -24.10 1.21 23.36
CA VAL A 191 -24.35 0.88 21.96
C VAL A 191 -25.72 0.26 21.78
N THR A 192 -26.05 -0.76 22.58
CA THR A 192 -27.39 -1.38 22.58
C THR A 192 -28.48 -0.34 22.82
N ARG A 193 -28.28 0.59 23.76
CA ARG A 193 -29.24 1.69 23.99
C ARG A 193 -29.35 2.63 22.79
N ALA A 194 -28.22 3.06 22.22
CA ALA A 194 -28.23 3.95 21.05
C ALA A 194 -28.93 3.30 19.85
N TYR A 195 -28.73 1.99 19.64
CA TYR A 195 -29.43 1.21 18.63
C TYR A 195 -30.93 1.15 18.89
N THR A 196 -31.37 0.74 20.09
CA THR A 196 -32.81 0.67 20.44
C THR A 196 -33.49 2.04 20.32
N GLU A 197 -32.88 3.10 20.84
CA GLU A 197 -33.41 4.46 20.70
C GLU A 197 -33.55 4.86 19.22
N LEU A 198 -32.58 4.51 18.38
CA LEU A 198 -32.60 4.79 16.95
C LEU A 198 -33.69 3.98 16.22
N THR A 199 -33.79 2.67 16.45
CA THR A 199 -34.80 1.81 15.83
C THR A 199 -36.22 2.17 16.26
N ASP A 200 -36.45 2.45 17.55
CA ASP A 200 -37.75 2.91 18.07
C ASP A 200 -38.17 4.23 17.40
N GLN A 201 -37.21 5.15 17.25
CA GLN A 201 -37.45 6.46 16.63
C GLN A 201 -37.78 6.35 15.14
N VAL A 202 -37.15 5.40 14.43
CA VAL A 202 -37.41 5.08 13.02
C VAL A 202 -38.77 4.40 12.86
N GLY A 203 -39.03 3.30 13.57
CA GLY A 203 -40.29 2.57 13.48
C GLY A 203 -41.53 3.42 13.80
N THR A 204 -41.38 4.39 14.71
CA THR A 204 -42.45 5.35 15.06
C THR A 204 -42.68 6.42 13.98
N ARG A 205 -41.67 6.79 13.18
CA ARG A 205 -41.70 7.97 12.30
C ARG A 205 -41.62 7.66 10.80
N VAL A 206 -41.17 6.47 10.41
CA VAL A 206 -40.93 6.09 9.01
C VAL A 206 -41.70 4.81 8.70
N PRO A 207 -42.92 4.91 8.14
CA PRO A 207 -43.72 3.74 7.79
C PRO A 207 -43.00 2.83 6.78
N GLY A 208 -42.95 1.52 7.07
CA GLY A 208 -42.39 0.51 6.16
C GLY A 208 -40.94 0.10 6.42
N VAL A 209 -40.26 0.66 7.43
CA VAL A 209 -38.86 0.30 7.76
C VAL A 209 -38.78 -0.97 8.62
N ALA A 210 -39.45 -2.04 8.18
CA ALA A 210 -39.37 -3.37 8.78
C ALA A 210 -38.07 -4.14 8.40
N ALA A 211 -37.14 -3.48 7.69
CA ALA A 211 -35.96 -4.09 7.09
C ALA A 211 -34.68 -3.95 7.94
N LEU A 212 -34.81 -3.61 9.23
CA LEU A 212 -33.66 -3.46 10.14
C LEU A 212 -33.38 -4.72 10.97
N ASP A 213 -34.37 -5.58 11.18
CA ASP A 213 -34.25 -6.78 12.01
C ASP A 213 -33.41 -7.90 11.35
N ASP A 214 -33.31 -7.90 10.01
CA ASP A 214 -32.53 -8.87 9.22
C ASP A 214 -31.04 -8.46 9.04
N LEU A 215 -30.62 -7.31 9.57
CA LEU A 215 -29.28 -6.77 9.31
C LEU A 215 -28.26 -7.21 10.38
N ASP A 216 -27.36 -8.12 10.01
CA ASP A 216 -26.22 -8.50 10.85
C ASP A 216 -25.17 -7.37 10.89
N LEU A 217 -25.35 -6.47 11.86
CA LEU A 217 -24.44 -5.36 12.15
C LEU A 217 -23.05 -5.84 12.59
N ASN A 218 -22.93 -7.01 13.21
CA ASN A 218 -21.64 -7.51 13.69
C ASN A 218 -20.79 -8.01 12.52
N GLU A 219 -21.35 -8.77 11.58
CA GLU A 219 -20.66 -9.15 10.34
C GLU A 219 -20.41 -7.91 9.46
N TYR A 220 -21.34 -6.95 9.37
CA TYR A 220 -21.12 -5.69 8.64
C TYR A 220 -19.89 -4.94 9.16
N VAL A 221 -19.85 -4.63 10.46
CA VAL A 221 -18.72 -3.91 11.08
C VAL A 221 -17.43 -4.74 10.99
N THR A 222 -17.51 -6.07 11.09
CA THR A 222 -16.34 -6.95 10.90
C THR A 222 -15.76 -6.84 9.48
N ARG A 223 -16.62 -6.85 8.45
CA ARG A 223 -16.21 -6.73 7.04
C ARG A 223 -15.59 -5.36 6.74
N GLU A 224 -16.23 -4.29 7.21
CA GLU A 224 -15.74 -2.92 7.01
C GLU A 224 -14.44 -2.68 7.80
N ALA A 225 -14.29 -3.25 9.01
CA ALA A 225 -13.02 -3.21 9.76
C ALA A 225 -11.89 -3.94 9.00
N LEU A 226 -12.18 -5.11 8.43
CA LEU A 226 -11.24 -5.89 7.62
C LEU A 226 -10.84 -5.12 6.34
N ASP A 227 -11.81 -4.55 5.64
CA ASP A 227 -11.61 -3.76 4.43
C ASP A 227 -10.84 -2.47 4.73
N GLY A 228 -11.08 -1.84 5.89
CA GLY A 228 -10.31 -0.70 6.40
C GLY A 228 -8.84 -1.03 6.67
N VAL A 229 -8.55 -2.11 7.38
CA VAL A 229 -7.16 -2.56 7.63
C VAL A 229 -6.43 -2.84 6.32
N PHE A 230 -7.07 -3.53 5.36
CA PHE A 230 -6.46 -3.76 4.05
C PHE A 230 -6.32 -2.50 3.19
N THR A 231 -7.17 -1.50 3.38
CA THR A 231 -7.04 -0.18 2.74
C THR A 231 -5.79 0.54 3.26
N LEU A 232 -5.55 0.55 4.58
CA LEU A 232 -4.31 1.13 5.12
C LEU A 232 -3.06 0.35 4.69
N LEU A 233 -3.09 -0.99 4.67
CA LEU A 233 -1.99 -1.81 4.15
C LEU A 233 -1.67 -1.49 2.68
N ALA A 234 -2.66 -1.17 1.86
CA ALA A 234 -2.45 -0.71 0.49
C ALA A 234 -1.75 0.65 0.41
N GLU A 235 -2.05 1.57 1.34
CA GLU A 235 -1.37 2.86 1.42
C GLU A 235 0.10 2.72 1.86
N GLU A 236 0.36 1.81 2.78
CA GLU A 236 1.71 1.41 3.21
C GLU A 236 2.51 0.80 2.06
N GLU A 237 1.95 -0.20 1.36
CA GLU A 237 2.59 -0.81 0.18
C GLU A 237 2.89 0.24 -0.89
N ARG A 238 1.94 1.13 -1.18
CA ARG A 238 2.14 2.23 -2.13
C ARG A 238 3.29 3.15 -1.70
N ARG A 239 3.38 3.51 -0.41
CA ARG A 239 4.47 4.35 0.11
C ARG A 239 5.83 3.67 0.04
N ILE A 240 5.89 2.36 0.31
CA ILE A 240 7.10 1.53 0.15
C ILE A 240 7.52 1.50 -1.33
N ARG A 241 6.57 1.35 -2.26
CA ARG A 241 6.84 1.39 -3.71
C ARG A 241 7.27 2.79 -4.18
N GLU A 242 6.71 3.86 -3.63
CA GLU A 242 7.06 5.24 -4.01
C GLU A 242 8.43 5.69 -3.46
N ASN A 243 8.96 5.03 -2.42
CA ASN A 243 10.28 5.33 -1.85
C ASN A 243 11.43 4.66 -2.64
N PRO A 244 12.23 5.41 -3.44
CA PRO A 244 13.23 4.80 -4.32
C PRO A 244 14.43 4.21 -3.57
N ALA A 245 14.67 4.61 -2.31
CA ALA A 245 15.78 4.07 -1.51
C ALA A 245 15.60 2.58 -1.15
N ALA A 246 14.39 2.03 -1.28
CA ALA A 246 14.13 0.59 -1.19
C ALA A 246 14.30 -0.15 -2.54
N ARG A 247 14.52 0.58 -3.64
CA ARG A 247 14.67 0.04 -5.01
C ARG A 247 16.12 0.02 -5.50
N THR A 248 17.08 0.50 -4.71
CA THR A 248 18.47 0.69 -5.12
C THR A 248 19.35 -0.53 -4.88
N THR A 249 19.01 -1.66 -5.51
CA THR A 249 19.98 -2.72 -5.81
C THR A 249 20.15 -2.82 -7.32
N ASP A 250 21.35 -3.14 -7.79
CA ASP A 250 21.60 -3.32 -9.24
C ASP A 250 20.75 -4.47 -9.81
N LEU A 251 20.44 -5.47 -8.99
CA LEU A 251 19.56 -6.61 -9.29
C LEU A 251 18.11 -6.20 -9.61
N LEU A 252 17.57 -5.17 -8.94
CA LEU A 252 16.25 -4.60 -9.31
C LEU A 252 16.29 -3.80 -10.62
N ARG A 253 17.47 -3.37 -11.11
CA ARG A 253 17.61 -2.82 -12.45
C ARG A 253 17.78 -3.91 -13.52
N GLU A 254 18.30 -5.08 -13.17
CA GLU A 254 18.42 -6.22 -14.10
C GLU A 254 17.09 -6.95 -14.32
N VAL A 255 16.32 -7.19 -13.24
CA VAL A 255 15.02 -7.90 -13.32
C VAL A 255 13.90 -7.04 -13.97
N PHE A 256 14.03 -5.71 -13.94
CA PHE A 256 13.04 -4.76 -14.47
C PHE A 256 13.58 -3.93 -15.66
N GLY A 257 14.75 -4.29 -16.19
CA GLY A 257 15.49 -3.52 -17.22
C GLY A 257 15.27 -3.96 -18.66
N ASN A 258 14.30 -4.84 -18.93
CA ASN A 258 13.90 -5.31 -20.26
C ASN A 258 12.42 -4.98 -20.53
#